data_AF-A0A971UAA9-F1
#
_entry.id   AF-A0A971UAA9-F1
#
_cell.length_a   1.000
_cell.length_b   1.000
_cell.length_c   1.000
_cell.angle_alpha   90.00
_cell.angle_beta   90.00
_cell.angle_gamma   90.00
#
_symmetry.space_group_name_H-M   'P 1'
#
loop_
_entity.id
_entity.type
_entity.pdbx_description
1 polymer ?
#
loop_
_entity_poly.entity_id
_entity_poly.type
_entity_poly.pdbx_seq_one_letter_code
_entity_poly.pdbx_strand_id
1 'polypeptide(L)'
;MSERYELIYGFVHCRGKTVYSAGFVETREEAEAWLLKNREARTRTVKAPPGDPVRSCRAALCPLKRQMPWFDIRPAGETDPA
;
A
#
# COMPACT_ATOMS: atom_id res chain seq x y z
N MET A 1 22.60 5.54 -11.96
CA MET A 1 21.61 5.96 -10.96
C MET A 1 20.28 5.40 -11.41
N SER A 2 19.75 4.39 -10.71
CA SER A 2 18.42 3.85 -11.02
C SER A 2 17.42 4.51 -10.10
N GLU A 3 16.56 5.37 -10.65
CA GLU A 3 15.45 5.98 -9.92
C GLU A 3 14.38 4.92 -9.68
N ARG A 4 14.57 4.08 -8.65
CA ARG A 4 13.56 3.10 -8.27
C ARG A 4 12.43 3.77 -7.52
N TYR A 5 11.21 3.31 -7.77
CA TYR A 5 10.00 3.76 -7.08
C TYR A 5 9.44 2.60 -6.28
N GLU A 6 9.20 2.83 -4.98
CA GLU A 6 8.48 1.89 -4.14
C GLU A 6 6.97 2.05 -4.35
N LEU A 7 6.32 0.93 -4.62
CA LEU A 7 4.87 0.83 -4.69
C LEU A 7 4.34 0.58 -3.28
N ILE A 8 3.45 1.44 -2.79
CA ILE A 8 2.97 1.39 -1.41
C ILE A 8 1.46 1.18 -1.39
N TYR A 9 1.02 0.33 -0.47
CA TYR A 9 -0.39 0.21 -0.13
C TYR A 9 -0.58 0.14 1.37
N GLY A 10 -1.82 0.26 1.82
CA GLY A 10 -2.13 -0.01 3.21
C GLY A 10 -3.59 0.14 3.54
N PHE A 11 -3.89 0.08 4.84
CA PHE A 11 -5.26 0.12 5.34
C PHE A 11 -5.37 1.15 6.47
N VAL A 12 -6.37 2.02 6.38
CA VAL A 12 -6.84 2.84 7.50
C VAL A 12 -7.65 2.00 8.50
N HIS A 13 -7.39 2.13 9.77
CA HIS A 13 -8.13 1.49 10.84
C HIS A 13 -8.49 2.51 11.90
N CYS A 14 -9.41 2.13 12.79
CA CYS A 14 -9.64 2.87 14.03
C CYS A 14 -8.39 2.92 14.94
N ARG A 15 -7.37 2.10 14.65
CA ARG A 15 -6.09 2.05 15.36
C ARG A 15 -4.95 2.78 14.65
N GLY A 16 -5.19 3.41 13.50
CA GLY A 16 -4.17 4.09 12.69
C GLY A 16 -4.10 3.60 11.24
N LYS A 17 -3.10 4.07 10.50
CA LYS A 17 -2.89 3.78 9.07
C LYS A 17 -1.70 2.84 8.90
N THR A 18 -1.92 1.64 8.35
CA THR A 18 -0.83 0.71 8.00
C THR A 18 -0.22 1.09 6.66
N VAL A 19 1.05 0.74 6.47
CA VAL A 19 1.85 1.00 5.27
C VAL A 19 2.61 -0.30 4.95
N TYR A 20 2.52 -0.75 3.70
CA TYR A 20 3.16 -1.95 3.20
C TYR A 20 3.75 -1.72 1.82
N SER A 21 4.87 -2.40 1.54
CA SER A 21 5.49 -2.41 0.22
C SER A 21 4.82 -3.46 -0.68
N ALA A 22 4.46 -3.06 -1.89
CA ALA A 22 4.03 -3.94 -2.98
C ALA A 22 5.18 -4.29 -3.94
N GLY A 23 6.39 -3.80 -3.65
CA GLY A 23 7.58 -3.99 -4.47
C GLY A 23 8.14 -2.68 -5.03
N PHE A 24 9.12 -2.80 -5.90
CA PHE A 24 9.81 -1.68 -6.53
C PHE A 24 9.73 -1.80 -8.06
N VAL A 25 9.69 -0.66 -8.73
CA VAL A 25 9.76 -0.54 -10.19
C VAL A 25 10.86 0.46 -10.56
N GLU A 26 11.39 0.35 -11.77
CA GLU A 26 12.56 1.13 -12.20
C GLU A 26 12.18 2.47 -12.84
N THR A 27 10.90 2.66 -13.17
CA THR A 27 10.42 3.86 -13.85
C THR A 27 9.24 4.48 -13.11
N ARG A 28 9.15 5.81 -13.22
CA ARG A 28 8.03 6.56 -12.67
C ARG A 28 6.72 6.21 -13.35
N GLU A 29 6.76 5.98 -14.66
CA GLU A 29 5.62 5.64 -15.49
C GLU A 29 4.98 4.31 -15.05
N GLU A 30 5.79 3.29 -14.77
CA GLU A 30 5.31 2.02 -14.20
C GLU A 30 4.67 2.21 -12.83
N ALA A 31 5.26 3.07 -11.99
CA ALA A 31 4.74 3.36 -10.66
C ALA A 31 3.38 4.07 -10.73
N GLU A 32 3.25 5.08 -11.59
CA GLU A 32 2.02 5.82 -11.80
C GLU A 32 0.93 4.95 -12.44
N ALA A 33 1.29 4.09 -13.42
CA ALA A 33 0.36 3.15 -14.03
C ALA A 33 -0.18 2.14 -13.00
N TRP A 34 0.68 1.62 -12.11
CA TRP A 34 0.25 0.77 -11.01
C TRP A 34 -0.68 1.53 -10.05
N LEU A 35 -0.33 2.76 -9.69
CA LEU A 35 -1.13 3.57 -8.77
C LEU A 35 -2.53 3.83 -9.32
N LEU A 36 -2.62 4.24 -10.58
CA LEU A 36 -3.89 4.52 -11.26
C LEU A 36 -4.77 3.26 -11.34
N LYS A 37 -4.20 2.15 -11.83
CA LYS A 37 -4.89 0.86 -11.94
C LYS A 37 -5.51 0.41 -10.61
N ASN A 38 -4.79 0.59 -9.50
CA ASN A 38 -5.25 0.15 -8.19
C ASN A 38 -6.28 1.11 -7.56
N ARG A 39 -6.16 2.42 -7.81
CA ARG A 39 -7.15 3.41 -7.35
C ARG A 39 -8.50 3.28 -8.06
N GLU A 40 -8.48 2.92 -9.35
CA GLU A 40 -9.70 2.75 -10.15
C GLU A 40 -10.31 1.34 -10.02
N ALA A 41 -9.62 0.41 -9.36
CA ALA A 41 -10.12 -0.95 -9.18
C ALA A 41 -11.40 -0.97 -8.35
N ARG A 42 -12.45 -1.60 -8.90
CA ARG A 42 -13.74 -1.79 -8.21
C ARG A 42 -13.67 -2.82 -7.08
N THR A 43 -12.59 -3.59 -7.01
CA THR A 43 -12.36 -4.65 -6.03
C THR A 43 -10.95 -4.58 -5.47
N ARG A 44 -10.76 -5.19 -4.29
CA ARG A 44 -9.44 -5.27 -3.66
C ARG A 44 -8.46 -6.04 -4.55
N THR A 45 -7.40 -5.36 -4.96
CA THR A 45 -6.28 -5.91 -5.74
C THR A 45 -5.18 -6.51 -4.87
N VAL A 46 -5.11 -6.10 -3.60
CA VAL A 46 -4.12 -6.57 -2.62
C VAL A 46 -4.78 -7.13 -1.37
N LYS A 47 -4.15 -8.13 -0.76
CA LYS A 47 -4.60 -8.76 0.50
C LYS A 47 -3.93 -8.08 1.69
N ALA A 48 -4.67 -7.92 2.79
CA ALA A 48 -4.08 -7.50 4.05
C ALA A 48 -3.08 -8.55 4.56
N PRO A 49 -1.83 -8.18 4.90
CA PRO A 49 -0.85 -9.09 5.47
C PRO A 49 -1.35 -9.77 6.76
N PRO A 50 -0.78 -10.93 7.17
CA PRO A 50 -1.20 -11.63 8.38
C PRO A 50 -1.14 -10.79 9.66
N GLY A 51 -0.16 -9.87 9.76
CA GLY A 51 0.00 -8.98 10.91
C GLY A 51 -0.86 -7.71 10.88
N ASP A 52 -1.68 -7.50 9.84
CA ASP A 52 -2.47 -6.28 9.72
C ASP A 52 -3.58 -6.23 10.81
N PRO A 53 -3.78 -5.08 11.49
CA PRO A 53 -4.77 -4.93 12.55
C PRO A 53 -6.20 -5.27 12.14
N VAL A 54 -6.54 -5.26 10.85
CA VAL A 54 -7.86 -5.69 10.36
C VAL A 54 -8.18 -7.13 10.76
N ARG A 55 -7.15 -7.99 10.81
CA ARG A 55 -7.29 -9.42 11.09
C ARG A 55 -7.48 -9.71 12.58
N SER A 56 -6.94 -8.86 13.45
CA SER A 56 -7.01 -9.02 14.91
C SER A 56 -7.99 -8.05 15.57
N CYS A 57 -8.59 -7.12 14.81
CA CYS A 57 -9.51 -6.14 15.35
C CYS A 57 -10.78 -6.79 15.91
N ARG A 58 -11.03 -6.61 17.21
CA ARG A 58 -12.19 -7.19 17.92
C ARG A 58 -13.51 -6.42 17.77
N ALA A 59 -13.52 -5.25 17.12
CA ALA A 59 -14.74 -4.47 16.95
C ALA A 59 -15.79 -5.26 16.13
N ALA A 60 -16.97 -5.50 16.69
CA ALA A 60 -18.01 -6.29 16.04
C ALA A 60 -18.53 -5.61 14.75
N LEU A 61 -18.67 -4.29 14.77
CA LEU A 61 -19.04 -3.49 13.61
C LEU A 61 -18.03 -2.34 13.45
N CYS A 62 -17.24 -2.37 12.37
CA CYS A 62 -16.29 -1.32 12.06
C CYS A 62 -16.30 -1.06 10.55
N PRO A 63 -16.71 0.14 10.10
CA PRO A 63 -16.73 0.48 8.67
C PRO A 63 -15.36 0.29 8.01
N LEU A 64 -14.28 0.57 8.75
CA LEU A 64 -12.90 0.50 8.27
C LEU A 64 -12.36 -0.95 8.13
N LYS A 65 -13.08 -1.97 8.60
CA LYS A 65 -12.68 -3.38 8.36
C LYS A 65 -12.86 -3.83 6.91
N ARG A 66 -13.83 -3.26 6.20
CA ARG A 66 -14.23 -3.67 4.84
C ARG A 66 -13.79 -2.69 3.75
N GLN A 67 -13.07 -1.64 4.11
CA GLN A 67 -12.66 -0.59 3.18
C GLN A 67 -11.70 -1.09 2.09
N MET A 68 -11.55 -0.29 1.04
CA MET A 68 -10.48 -0.44 0.06
C MET A 68 -9.12 -0.01 0.65
N PRO A 69 -8.02 -0.67 0.25
CA PRO A 69 -6.68 -0.18 0.56
C PRO A 69 -6.47 1.22 -0.02
N TRP A 70 -5.66 2.02 0.65
CA TRP A 70 -5.09 3.21 0.04
C TRP A 70 -3.80 2.82 -0.69
N PHE A 71 -3.45 3.57 -1.73
CA PHE A 71 -2.29 3.33 -2.57
C PHE A 71 -1.52 4.61 -2.80
N ASP A 72 -0.20 4.49 -2.85
CA ASP A 72 0.73 5.59 -3.11
C ASP A 72 2.03 5.07 -3.72
N ILE A 73 2.87 5.98 -4.19
CA ILE A 73 4.22 5.68 -4.69
C ILE A 73 5.22 6.65 -4.05
N ARG A 74 6.46 6.21 -3.80
CA ARG A 74 7.53 7.13 -3.38
C ARG A 74 8.86 6.78 -4.05
N PRO A 75 9.75 7.75 -4.26
CA PRO A 75 11.12 7.47 -4.67
C PRO A 75 11.80 6.60 -3.61
N ALA A 76 12.38 5.48 -4.03
CA ALA A 76 13.28 4.69 -3.21
C ALA A 76 14.67 5.32 -3.34
N GLY A 77 14.95 6.32 -2.50
CA GLY A 77 16.27 6.95 -2.45
C GLY A 77 17.37 5.92 -2.19
N GLU A 78 18.55 6.14 -2.78
CA GLU A 78 19.77 5.40 -2.46
C GLU A 78 19.91 5.27 -0.94
N THR A 79 19.90 4.04 -0.44
CA THR A 79 20.46 3.80 0.88
C THR A 79 21.97 3.92 0.68
N ASP A 80 22.56 5.02 1.14
CA ASP A 80 24.01 5.20 1.19
C ASP A 80 24.66 3.90 1.68
N PRO A 81 25.65 3.32 0.98
CA PRO A 81 26.49 2.30 1.57
C PRO A 81 27.30 2.98 2.68
N ALA A 82 27.01 2.62 3.93
CA ALA A 82 27.83 2.93 5.09
C ALA A 82 29.23 2.35 4.97
#